data_AF-A0AA92ICV1-F1
#
_entry.id   AF-A0AA92ICV1-F1
#
_cell.length_a   1.000
_cell.length_b   1.000
_cell.length_c   1.000
_cell.angle_alpha   90.00
_cell.angle_beta   90.00
_cell.angle_gamma   90.00
#
_symmetry.space_group_name_H-M   'P 1'
#
loop_
_entity.id
_entity.type
_entity.pdbx_description
1 polymer ?
#
loop_
_entity_poly.entity_id
_entity_poly.type
_entity_poly.pdbx_seq_one_letter_code
_entity_poly.pdbx_strand_id
1 'polypeptide(L)'
;MSAENLSGYLVNIFPISGRDVCNFLKEVLGESELCVIKYFEALGHDEGLGDLWHRVCKSHNEVLTREDLLEVLLNADQIITLDMYVKNDSHRALYIEDGELFEETMSRIADE
;
A
#
# COMPACT_ATOMS: atom_id res chain seq x y z
N MET A 1 -3.96 -22.51 19.27
CA MET A 1 -3.05 -21.35 19.11
C MET A 1 -1.81 -21.86 18.42
N SER A 2 -1.67 -21.54 17.14
CA SER A 2 -0.43 -21.73 16.39
C SER A 2 -0.27 -20.48 15.54
N ALA A 3 0.74 -19.69 15.89
CA ALA A 3 1.20 -18.54 15.16
C ALA A 3 1.89 -19.05 13.89
N GLU A 4 1.11 -19.31 12.85
CA GLU A 4 1.65 -19.55 11.52
C GLU A 4 1.83 -18.19 10.85
N ASN A 5 3.09 -17.73 10.86
CA ASN A 5 3.72 -16.90 9.85
C ASN A 5 2.77 -16.15 8.91
N LEU A 6 2.37 -14.94 9.30
CA LEU A 6 1.89 -13.90 8.38
C LEU A 6 3.06 -13.26 7.59
N SER A 7 4.21 -13.93 7.50
CA SER A 7 5.34 -13.48 6.69
C SER A 7 5.13 -13.93 5.24
N GLY A 8 4.69 -13.00 4.40
CA GLY A 8 4.77 -13.13 2.95
C GLY A 8 3.56 -13.77 2.30
N TYR A 9 2.42 -13.06 2.28
CA TYR A 9 1.58 -13.12 1.09
C TYR A 9 2.35 -12.44 -0.05
N LEU A 10 3.28 -13.18 -0.66
CA LEU A 10 3.83 -12.81 -1.96
C LEU A 10 2.67 -12.86 -2.95
N VAL A 11 2.06 -11.70 -3.20
CA VAL A 11 1.17 -11.50 -4.34
C VAL A 11 2.05 -11.58 -5.58
N ASN A 12 2.27 -12.80 -6.09
CA ASN A 12 2.94 -13.05 -7.38
C ASN A 12 2.03 -12.65 -8.56
N ILE A 13 1.35 -11.51 -8.45
CA ILE A 13 0.44 -10.97 -9.45
C ILE A 13 1.00 -9.59 -9.79
N PHE A 14 1.88 -9.56 -10.78
CA PHE A 14 2.34 -8.32 -11.40
C PHE A 14 1.60 -8.16 -12.73
N PRO A 15 0.99 -6.99 -13.01
CA PRO A 15 0.84 -5.84 -12.10
C PRO A 15 -0.17 -6.11 -10.97
N ILE A 16 0.04 -5.48 -9.80
CA ILE A 16 -0.95 -5.51 -8.71
C ILE A 16 -2.08 -4.54 -9.07
N SER A 17 -3.27 -5.07 -9.36
CA SER A 17 -4.42 -4.22 -9.68
C SER A 17 -5.01 -3.60 -8.42
N GLY A 18 -5.72 -2.48 -8.58
CA GLY A 18 -6.47 -1.87 -7.48
C GLY A 18 -7.53 -2.81 -6.88
N ARG A 19 -8.10 -3.69 -7.71
CA ARG A 19 -9.05 -4.72 -7.27
C ARG A 19 -8.40 -5.74 -6.33
N ASP A 20 -7.17 -6.15 -6.60
CA ASP A 20 -6.45 -7.10 -5.76
C ASP A 20 -6.16 -6.50 -4.38
N VAL A 21 -5.71 -5.24 -4.36
CA VAL A 21 -5.51 -4.49 -3.10
C VAL A 21 -6.82 -4.34 -2.35
N CYS A 22 -7.92 -3.99 -3.03
CA CYS A 22 -9.23 -3.89 -2.40
C CYS A 22 -9.72 -5.20 -1.77
N ASN A 23 -9.48 -6.34 -2.42
CA ASN A 23 -9.86 -7.65 -1.87
C ASN A 23 -9.06 -7.94 -0.59
N PHE A 24 -7.74 -7.74 -0.63
CA PHE A 24 -6.88 -7.90 0.55
C PHE A 24 -7.31 -6.97 1.70
N LEU A 25 -7.47 -5.67 1.43
CA LEU A 25 -7.85 -4.68 2.43
C LEU A 25 -9.21 -4.98 3.06
N LYS A 26 -10.16 -5.55 2.31
CA LYS A 26 -11.46 -5.97 2.86
C LYS A 26 -11.35 -7.11 3.87
N GLU A 27 -10.34 -7.96 3.77
CA GLU A 27 -10.10 -9.07 4.70
C GLU A 27 -9.38 -8.63 5.96
N VAL A 28 -8.49 -7.63 5.87
CA VAL A 28 -7.59 -7.24 6.97
C VAL A 28 -7.97 -5.96 7.71
N LEU A 29 -8.83 -5.12 7.13
CA LEU A 29 -9.30 -3.88 7.75
C LEU A 29 -10.70 -4.03 8.36
N GLY A 30 -10.87 -3.45 9.56
CA GLY A 30 -12.18 -3.26 10.17
C GLY A 30 -13.00 -2.18 9.47
N GLU A 31 -14.33 -2.26 9.55
CA GLU A 31 -15.28 -1.32 8.90
C GLU A 31 -15.08 0.14 9.30
N SER A 32 -14.69 0.41 10.55
CA SER A 32 -14.53 1.77 11.09
C SER A 32 -13.08 2.27 11.09
N GLU A 33 -12.15 1.57 10.44
CA GLU A 33 -10.74 1.91 10.48
C GLU A 33 -10.42 3.12 9.59
N LEU A 34 -9.52 3.96 10.11
CA LEU A 34 -8.92 5.07 9.38
C LEU A 34 -7.53 4.67 8.92
N CYS A 35 -7.27 4.88 7.65
CA CYS A 35 -6.02 4.59 6.98
C CYS A 35 -5.25 5.91 6.79
N VAL A 36 -3.97 5.91 7.14
CA VAL A 36 -3.07 7.02 6.83
C VAL A 36 -2.20 6.61 5.66
N ILE A 37 -2.19 7.41 4.61
CA ILE A 37 -1.43 7.18 3.39
C ILE A 37 -0.28 8.18 3.32
N LYS A 38 0.94 7.63 3.23
CA LYS A 38 2.17 8.41 3.13
C LYS A 38 2.61 8.60 1.69
N TYR A 39 2.48 7.55 0.89
CA TYR A 39 2.82 7.53 -0.52
C TYR A 39 1.76 6.77 -1.29
N PHE A 40 1.42 7.28 -2.46
CA PHE A 40 0.45 6.67 -3.36
C PHE A 40 0.81 7.02 -4.80
N GLU A 41 0.87 6.02 -5.66
CA GLU A 41 1.01 6.16 -7.11
C GLU A 41 0.30 5.00 -7.80
N ALA A 42 -0.46 5.29 -8.84
CA ALA A 42 -1.25 4.30 -9.56
C ALA A 42 -1.46 4.73 -11.03
N LEU A 43 -1.66 3.75 -11.90
CA LEU A 43 -2.18 3.95 -13.25
C LEU A 43 -3.69 3.72 -13.23
N GLY A 44 -4.42 4.60 -13.91
CA GLY A 44 -5.85 4.49 -14.11
C GLY A 44 -6.40 5.73 -14.82
N HIS A 45 -7.68 5.68 -15.15
CA HIS A 45 -8.38 6.75 -15.88
C HIS A 45 -9.35 7.56 -15.00
N ASP A 46 -9.41 7.27 -13.70
CA ASP A 46 -10.35 7.88 -12.77
C ASP A 46 -9.75 9.13 -12.08
N GLU A 47 -10.55 10.20 -11.99
CA GLU A 47 -10.15 11.46 -11.37
C GLU A 47 -9.84 11.30 -9.87
N GLY A 48 -10.51 10.36 -9.19
CA GLY A 48 -10.31 10.09 -7.75
C GLY A 48 -8.90 9.61 -7.42
N LEU A 49 -8.24 8.90 -8.34
CA LEU A 49 -6.83 8.51 -8.21
C LEU A 49 -5.92 9.74 -8.25
N GLY A 50 -6.17 10.63 -9.20
CA GLY A 50 -5.43 11.89 -9.34
C GLY A 50 -5.61 12.80 -8.13
N ASP A 51 -6.84 12.92 -7.63
CA ASP A 51 -7.15 13.69 -6.43
C ASP A 51 -6.44 13.13 -5.20
N LEU A 52 -6.47 11.81 -5.00
CA LEU A 52 -5.77 11.17 -3.89
C LEU A 52 -4.26 11.43 -3.96
N TRP A 53 -3.65 11.26 -5.15
CA TRP A 53 -2.24 11.57 -5.37
C TRP A 53 -1.90 13.01 -4.97
N HIS A 54 -2.68 13.99 -5.43
CA HIS A 54 -2.47 15.40 -5.08
C HIS A 54 -2.58 15.66 -3.57
N ARG A 55 -3.54 15.02 -2.88
CA ARG A 55 -3.70 15.18 -1.43
C ARG A 55 -2.53 14.56 -0.67
N VAL A 56 -2.09 13.36 -1.04
CA VAL A 56 -0.94 12.68 -0.45
C VAL A 56 0.34 13.48 -0.67
N CYS A 57 0.62 13.98 -1.88
CA CYS A 57 1.79 14.83 -2.14
C CYS A 57 1.79 16.13 -1.31
N LYS A 58 0.61 16.65 -0.96
CA LYS A 58 0.48 17.87 -0.14
C LYS A 58 0.68 17.59 1.35
N SER A 59 0.15 16.49 1.89
CA SER A 59 0.10 16.24 3.35
C SER A 59 1.11 15.20 3.85
N HIS A 60 1.51 14.25 2.99
CA HIS A 60 2.29 13.04 3.31
C HIS A 60 1.69 12.18 4.44
N ASN A 61 0.46 12.45 4.85
CA ASN A 61 -0.28 11.74 5.90
C ASN A 61 -1.78 11.90 5.64
N GLU A 62 -2.21 11.61 4.43
CA GLU A 62 -3.61 11.75 4.06
C GLU A 62 -4.43 10.68 4.78
N VAL A 63 -5.53 11.08 5.43
CA VAL A 63 -6.35 10.17 6.22
C VAL A 63 -7.63 9.87 5.47
N LEU A 64 -7.86 8.60 5.15
CA LEU A 64 -9.08 8.12 4.52
C LEU A 64 -9.81 7.14 5.43
N THR A 65 -11.12 7.08 5.29
CA THR A 65 -11.87 5.92 5.78
C THR A 65 -11.54 4.70 4.94
N ARG A 66 -11.76 3.50 5.48
CA ARG A 66 -11.68 2.27 4.69
C ARG A 66 -12.54 2.34 3.42
N GLU A 67 -13.75 2.89 3.51
CA GLU A 67 -14.69 2.94 2.38
C GLU A 67 -14.16 3.84 1.26
N ASP A 68 -13.74 5.07 1.60
CA ASP A 68 -13.17 6.01 0.62
C ASP A 68 -11.91 5.44 -0.04
N LEU A 69 -11.06 4.76 0.73
CA LEU A 69 -9.87 4.12 0.21
C LEU A 69 -10.21 3.02 -0.81
N LEU A 70 -11.16 2.14 -0.46
CA LEU A 70 -11.58 1.05 -1.34
C LEU A 70 -12.26 1.57 -2.62
N GLU A 71 -13.06 2.62 -2.51
CA GLU A 71 -13.72 3.25 -3.65
C GLU A 71 -12.70 3.79 -4.65
N VAL A 72 -11.69 4.54 -4.17
CA VAL A 72 -10.64 5.11 -5.02
C VAL A 72 -9.78 4.00 -5.64
N LEU A 73 -9.30 3.05 -4.83
CA LEU A 73 -8.40 2.00 -5.31
C LEU A 73 -9.08 1.07 -6.31
N LEU A 74 -10.39 0.85 -6.24
CA LEU A 74 -11.09 -0.04 -7.16
C LEU A 74 -10.94 0.39 -8.64
N ASN A 75 -10.69 1.67 -8.88
CA ASN A 75 -10.53 2.25 -10.21
C ASN A 75 -9.09 2.23 -10.74
N ALA A 76 -8.11 1.77 -9.95
CA ALA A 76 -6.73 1.65 -10.40
C ALA A 76 -6.53 0.39 -11.25
N ASP A 77 -6.03 0.57 -12.47
CA ASP A 77 -5.59 -0.52 -13.34
C ASP A 77 -4.34 -1.19 -12.77
N GLN A 78 -3.43 -0.39 -12.19
CA GLN A 78 -2.23 -0.84 -11.50
C GLN A 78 -1.90 0.08 -10.33
N ILE A 79 -1.54 -0.49 -9.18
CA ILE A 79 -0.92 0.21 -8.07
C ILE A 79 0.59 0.15 -8.25
N ILE A 80 1.23 1.31 -8.41
CA ILE A 80 2.70 1.43 -8.54
C ILE A 80 3.32 1.49 -7.14
N THR A 81 2.81 2.39 -6.30
CA THR A 81 3.30 2.57 -4.93
C THR A 81 2.12 2.81 -3.98
N LEU A 82 2.14 2.17 -2.82
CA LEU A 82 1.21 2.44 -1.73
C LEU A 82 1.92 2.19 -0.39
N ASP A 83 2.19 3.25 0.36
CA ASP A 83 2.64 3.19 1.75
C ASP A 83 1.52 3.71 2.64
N MET A 84 0.97 2.82 3.47
CA MET A 84 -0.11 3.17 4.39
C MET A 84 -0.04 2.40 5.71
N TYR A 85 -0.70 2.95 6.73
CA TYR A 85 -0.85 2.30 8.03
C TYR A 85 -2.20 2.64 8.67
N VAL A 86 -2.65 1.83 9.62
CA VAL A 86 -3.87 2.10 10.41
C VAL A 86 -3.58 3.20 11.44
N LYS A 87 -4.37 4.28 11.45
CA LYS A 87 -4.10 5.50 12.24
C LYS A 87 -3.86 5.25 13.74
N ASN A 88 -4.51 4.25 14.32
CA ASN A 88 -4.41 3.90 15.74
C ASN A 88 -3.49 2.70 16.02
N ASP A 89 -2.89 2.12 14.97
CA ASP A 89 -1.98 0.99 15.07
C ASP A 89 -0.98 1.02 13.91
N SER A 90 0.12 1.77 14.08
CA SER A 90 1.13 1.91 13.03
C SER A 90 1.93 0.64 12.76
N HIS A 91 1.78 -0.42 13.58
CA HIS A 91 2.36 -1.73 13.29
C HIS A 91 1.57 -2.49 12.23
N ARG A 92 0.31 -2.11 11.99
CA ARG A 92 -0.50 -2.60 10.88
C ARG A 92 -0.33 -1.67 9.69
N ALA A 93 0.72 -1.97 8.91
CA ALA A 93 1.10 -1.23 7.72
C ALA A 93 1.02 -2.12 6.46
N LEU A 94 0.77 -1.48 5.32
CA LEU A 94 0.86 -2.07 3.98
C LEU A 94 1.84 -1.25 3.16
N TYR A 95 2.77 -1.93 2.52
CA TYR A 95 3.72 -1.36 1.59
C TYR A 95 3.68 -2.11 0.26
N ILE A 96 3.46 -1.37 -0.82
CA ILE A 96 3.54 -1.82 -2.20
C ILE A 96 4.49 -0.86 -2.91
N GLU A 97 5.46 -1.40 -3.64
CA GLU A 97 6.35 -0.66 -4.51
C GLU A 97 6.69 -1.56 -5.70
N ASP A 98 6.44 -1.06 -6.90
CA ASP A 98 6.49 -1.85 -8.13
C ASP A 98 7.50 -1.27 -9.12
N GLY A 99 8.79 -1.37 -8.78
CA GLY A 99 9.86 -0.99 -9.70
C GLY A 99 11.31 -0.92 -9.22
N GLU A 100 11.65 -1.02 -7.93
CA GLU A 100 13.06 -1.07 -7.50
C GLU A 100 13.41 -2.35 -6.70
N LEU A 101 14.43 -3.06 -7.18
CA LEU A 101 15.12 -4.14 -6.46
C LEU A 101 16.26 -3.50 -5.67
N PHE A 102 16.10 -3.30 -4.36
CA PHE A 102 17.24 -3.01 -3.49
C PHE A 102 17.93 -4.32 -3.08
N GLU A 103 18.96 -4.70 -3.83
CA GLU A 103 20.01 -5.56 -3.29
C GLU A 103 20.88 -4.68 -2.38
N GLU A 104 20.55 -4.58 -1.09
CA GLU A 104 21.57 -4.25 -0.10
C GLU A 104 22.56 -5.42 -0.07
N THR A 105 23.46 -5.45 -1.05
CA THR A 105 24.67 -6.24 -0.95
C THR A 105 25.37 -5.68 0.29
N MET A 106 25.29 -6.42 1.39
CA MET A 106 26.30 -6.36 2.44
C MET A 106 27.63 -6.75 1.79
N SER A 107 28.24 -5.81 1.06
CA SER A 107 29.65 -5.89 0.76
C SER A 107 30.31 -5.70 2.11
N ARG A 108 30.80 -6.83 2.64
CA ARG A 108 31.82 -6.81 3.69
C ARG A 108 32.81 -5.73 3.26
N ILE A 109 33.03 -4.76 4.15
CA ILE A 109 34.26 -4.00 4.15
C ILE A 109 35.36 -5.06 4.02
N ALA A 110 35.97 -5.13 2.85
CA ALA A 110 37.20 -5.85 2.69
C ALA A 110 38.22 -4.97 3.41
N ASP A 111 38.47 -5.31 4.68
CA ASP A 111 39.65 -4.86 5.37
C ASP A 111 40.87 -5.41 4.59
N GLU A 112 41.54 -4.54 3.85
CA GLU A 112 42.98 -4.63 3.55
C GLU A 112 43.70 -3.42 4.14
#